data_AF-A0A9E1SWF8-F1
#
_entry.id   AF-A0A9E1SWF8-F1
#
_cell.length_a   1.000
_cell.length_b   1.000
_cell.length_c   1.000
_cell.angle_alpha   90.00
_cell.angle_beta   90.00
_cell.angle_gamma   90.00
#
_symmetry.space_group_name_H-M   'P 1'
#
loop_
_entity.id
_entity.type
_entity.pdbx_description
1 polymer ?
#
loop_
_entity_poly.entity_id
_entity_poly.type
_entity_poly.pdbx_seq_one_letter_code
_entity_poly.pdbx_strand_id
1 'polypeptide(L)' 'MDIKPLTPHIGAEISGIQLGDAMDQSRFGAIHDALMTHQVLFFRDQEMSL' A
#
# COMPACT_ATOMS: atom_id res chain seq x y z
N MET A 1 1.03 8.32 -4.81
CA MET A 1 0.44 7.09 -4.27
C MET A 1 -0.97 6.99 -4.83
N ASP A 2 -1.25 5.91 -5.55
CA ASP A 2 -2.57 5.61 -6.11
C ASP A 2 -3.11 4.33 -5.47
N ILE A 3 -4.41 4.29 -5.18
CA ILE A 3 -5.08 3.16 -4.52
C ILE A 3 -6.22 2.70 -5.41
N LYS A 4 -6.11 1.47 -5.91
CA LYS A 4 -7.12 0.86 -6.79
C LYS A 4 -7.80 -0.32 -6.09
N PRO A 5 -9.07 -0.20 -5.68
CA PRO A 5 -9.83 -1.33 -5.16
C PRO A 5 -9.89 -2.47 -6.19
N LEU A 6 -9.67 -3.71 -5.72
CA LEU A 6 -9.72 -4.90 -6.56
C LEU A 6 -11.11 -5.53 -6.57
N THR A 7 -11.83 -5.43 -5.45
CA THR A 7 -13.22 -5.88 -5.33
C THR A 7 -14.05 -4.83 -4.57
N PRO A 8 -15.39 -4.93 -4.55
CA PRO A 8 -16.24 -3.97 -3.85
C PRO A 8 -16.03 -3.90 -2.33
N HIS A 9 -15.51 -4.95 -1.71
CA HIS A 9 -15.48 -5.07 -0.24
C HIS A 9 -14.10 -5.33 0.35
N ILE A 10 -13.16 -5.88 -0.42
CA ILE A 10 -11.84 -6.26 0.06
C ILE A 10 -10.78 -6.14 -1.04
N GLY A 11 -9.57 -5.77 -0.64
CA GLY A 11 -8.39 -5.74 -1.48
C GLY A 11 -8.23 -4.44 -2.25
N ALA A 12 -7.02 -3.89 -2.19
CA ALA A 12 -6.59 -2.80 -3.06
C ALA A 12 -5.14 -2.99 -3.53
N GLU A 13 -4.85 -2.59 -4.75
CA GLU A 13 -3.48 -2.44 -5.24
C GLU A 13 -3.03 -0.99 -5.01
N ILE A 14 -1.83 -0.81 -4.44
CA ILE A 14 -1.22 0.49 -4.24
C ILE A 14 -0.01 0.64 -5.16
N SER A 15 0.04 1.75 -5.88
CA SER A 15 1.14 2.08 -6.80
C SER A 15 1.75 3.45 -6.54
N GLY A 16 2.93 3.68 -7.13
CA GLY A 16 3.69 4.93 -6.97
C GLY A 16 4.37 5.07 -5.60
N ILE A 17 4.69 3.94 -4.96
CA ILE A 17 5.49 3.87 -3.73
C ILE A 17 6.52 2.74 -3.83
N GLN A 18 7.65 2.89 -3.13
CA GLN A 18 8.59 1.80 -2.85
C GLN A 18 8.55 1.54 -1.34
N LEU A 19 8.32 0.29 -0.95
CA LEU A 19 8.43 -0.19 0.42
C LEU A 19 9.91 -0.39 0.75
N GLY A 20 10.32 0.04 1.94
CA GLY A 20 11.71 -0.01 2.38
C GLY A 20 12.18 1.33 2.94
N ASP A 21 13.46 1.63 2.73
CA ASP A 21 14.13 2.72 3.43
C ASP A 21 13.60 4.11 3.08
N ALA A 22 13.41 4.91 4.14
CA ALA A 22 12.91 6.29 4.16
C ALA A 22 11.43 6.49 3.74
N MET A 23 10.52 5.67 4.27
CA MET A 23 9.10 6.07 4.31
C MET A 23 8.89 7.19 5.34
N ASP A 24 8.35 8.31 4.88
CA ASP A 24 7.86 9.35 5.79
C ASP A 24 6.60 8.88 6.55
N GLN A 25 6.32 9.53 7.67
CA GLN A 25 5.22 9.18 8.56
C GLN A 25 3.84 9.38 7.90
N SER A 26 3.73 10.30 6.94
CA SER A 26 2.48 10.56 6.21
C SER A 26 2.14 9.42 5.26
N ARG A 27 3.13 8.90 4.52
CA ARG A 27 2.97 7.73 3.65
C ARG A 27 2.62 6.49 4.44
N PHE A 28 3.27 6.28 5.59
CA PHE A 28 2.91 5.17 6.47
C PHE A 28 1.46 5.26 6.94
N GLY A 29 1.03 6.43 7.40
CA GLY A 29 -0.37 6.66 7.79
C GLY A 29 -1.35 6.35 6.67
N ALA A 30 -1.07 6.82 5.46
CA ALA A 30 -1.93 6.57 4.31
C ALA A 30 -2.02 5.08 3.92
N ILE A 31 -0.92 4.32 4.05
CA ILE A 31 -0.91 2.86 3.86
C ILE A 31 -1.69 2.16 4.98
N HIS A 32 -1.55 2.62 6.22
CA HIS A 32 -2.29 2.07 7.36
C HIS A 32 -3.81 2.25 7.18
N ASP A 33 -4.26 3.45 6.83
CA ASP A 33 -5.67 3.75 6.60
C ASP A 33 -6.24 2.94 5.42
N ALA A 34 -5.45 2.80 4.35
CA ALA A 34 -5.79 1.94 3.22
C ALA A 34 -5.92 0.47 3.64
N LEU A 35 -5.04 -0.02 4.51
CA LEU A 35 -5.12 -1.38 5.02
C LEU A 35 -6.35 -1.58 5.90
N MET A 36 -6.70 -0.61 6.75
CA MET A 36 -7.92 -0.68 7.57
C MET A 36 -9.19 -0.68 6.70
N THR A 37 -9.18 0.06 5.59
CA THR A 37 -10.33 0.16 4.68
C THR A 37 -10.47 -1.08 3.79
N HIS A 38 -9.36 -1.56 3.23
CA HIS A 38 -9.36 -2.60 2.20
C HIS A 38 -8.96 -3.98 2.72
N GLN A 39 -8.57 -4.10 4.00
CA GLN A 39 -8.21 -5.33 4.73
C GLN A 39 -6.97 -6.08 4.23
N VAL A 40 -6.64 -5.97 2.94
CA VAL A 40 -5.44 -6.51 2.31
C VAL A 40 -4.96 -5.57 1.21
N LEU A 41 -3.64 -5.38 1.12
CA LEU A 41 -3.00 -4.49 0.15
C LEU A 41 -2.01 -5.27 -0.71
N PHE A 42 -1.97 -4.94 -1.99
CA PHE A 42 -1.02 -5.47 -2.95
C PHE A 42 -0.08 -4.36 -3.41
N PHE A 43 1.21 -4.67 -3.42
CA PHE A 43 2.26 -3.81 -3.98
C PHE A 43 2.99 -4.62 -5.05
N ARG A 44 3.29 -3.99 -6.18
CA ARG A 44 3.99 -4.63 -7.31
C ARG A 44 5.42 -4.10 -7.41
N ASP A 45 6.31 -4.90 -8.00
CA ASP A 45 7.68 -4.50 -8.34
C ASP A 45 8.50 -3.99 -7.14
N GLN A 46 8.28 -4.59 -5.97
CA GLN A 46 8.99 -4.27 -4.75
C GLN A 46 10.26 -5.10 -4.66
N GLU A 47 11.42 -4.47 -4.83
CA GLU A 47 12.70 -5.08 -4.48
C GLU A 47 12.87 -5.05 -2.96
N MET A 48 12.84 -6.22 -2.32
CA MET A 48 13.02 -6.35 -0.88
C MET A 48 14.30 -7.12 -0.58
N SER A 49 15.13 -6.58 0.32
CA SER A 49 16.23 -7.31 0.94
C SER A 49 15.74 -8.09 2.16
N LEU A 50 16.40 -9.20 2.46
CA LEU A 50 16.21 -9.98 3.70
C LEU A 50 17.00 -9.37 4.86
#